data_AF-Q08QD2-F1
#
_entry.id   AF-Q08QD2-F1
#
_cell.length_a   1.000
_cell.length_b   1.000
_cell.length_c   1.000
_cell.angle_alpha   90.00
_cell.angle_beta   90.00
_cell.angle_gamma   90.00
#
_symmetry.space_group_name_H-M   'P 1'
#
loop_
_entity.id
_entity.type
_entity.pdbx_description
1 polymer ?
#
loop_
_entity_poly.entity_id
_entity_poly.type
_entity_poly.pdbx_seq_one_letter_code
_entity_poly.pdbx_strand_id
1 'polypeptide(L)'
;MHARRGFEKAFRAGEPRAALVLSHIQQLYALEREATERALSPQQRCQLRLEKSASVYTDTFALLEQLKPQVAPKTPLGKAITYAQNRYLPLGRFLEDGRLPLDNGQVERLIRLIAIGRNNYLFAGSDAAGQRAAHAYTLVLSCYRLGMDPWAYLRDVLPKLGDTRFPAARLAELLPEAWLQQQRQQM
;
A
#
# COMPACT_ATOMS: atom_id res chain seq x y z
N MET A 1 8.06 3.75 0.91
CA MET A 1 8.04 5.23 0.82
C MET A 1 8.33 5.95 2.16
N HIS A 2 7.60 5.66 3.25
CA HIS A 2 7.68 6.50 4.47
C HIS A 2 8.94 6.32 5.34
N ALA A 3 9.39 5.08 5.63
CA ALA A 3 10.62 4.85 6.40
C ALA A 3 11.88 5.21 5.59
N ARG A 4 11.91 4.80 4.31
CA ARG A 4 12.95 5.13 3.33
C ARG A 4 13.24 6.63 3.26
N ARG A 5 12.21 7.48 3.20
CA ARG A 5 12.35 8.95 3.13
C ARG A 5 13.17 9.52 4.30
N GLY A 6 13.06 8.94 5.50
CA GLY A 6 13.85 9.34 6.65
C GLY A 6 15.34 9.11 6.43
N PHE A 7 15.70 7.93 5.93
CA PHE A 7 17.09 7.58 5.60
C PHE A 7 17.62 8.36 4.40
N GLU A 8 16.80 8.64 3.38
CA GLU A 8 17.18 9.52 2.26
C GLU A 8 17.51 10.93 2.75
N LYS A 9 16.72 11.47 3.68
CA LYS A 9 16.98 12.78 4.29
C LYS A 9 18.29 12.77 5.09
N ALA A 10 18.56 11.69 5.83
CA ALA A 10 19.81 11.53 6.57
C ALA A 10 21.02 11.44 5.63
N PHE A 11 20.92 10.66 4.56
CA PHE A 11 21.97 10.54 3.55
C PHE A 11 22.29 11.89 2.89
N ARG A 12 21.25 12.64 2.49
CA ARG A 12 21.41 14.01 1.94
C ARG A 12 22.00 15.01 2.93
N ALA A 13 21.86 14.75 4.22
CA ALA A 13 22.47 15.54 5.29
C ALA A 13 23.93 15.14 5.60
N GLY A 14 24.53 14.24 4.81
CA GLY A 14 25.92 13.82 4.95
C GLY A 14 26.14 12.64 5.88
N GLU A 15 25.12 11.86 6.25
CA GLU A 15 25.27 10.65 7.07
C GLU A 15 25.50 9.39 6.21
N PRO A 16 26.75 8.92 6.05
CA PRO A 16 27.06 7.78 5.17
C PRO A 16 26.43 6.47 5.66
N ARG A 17 26.23 6.32 6.97
CA ARG A 17 25.57 5.15 7.59
C ARG A 17 24.15 4.95 7.08
N ALA A 18 23.47 6.01 6.64
CA ALA A 18 22.15 5.91 6.02
C ALA A 18 22.18 5.14 4.68
N ALA A 19 23.30 5.17 3.95
CA ALA A 19 23.45 4.45 2.69
C ALA A 19 23.37 2.92 2.88
N LEU A 20 23.89 2.39 4.00
CA LEU A 20 23.80 0.97 4.33
C LEU A 20 22.34 0.53 4.42
N VAL A 21 21.53 1.27 5.18
CA VAL A 21 20.08 0.99 5.32
C VAL A 21 19.35 1.14 3.98
N LEU A 22 19.66 2.19 3.21
CA LEU A 22 19.09 2.38 1.88
C LEU A 22 19.44 1.24 0.92
N SER A 23 20.63 0.65 1.05
CA SER A 23 21.04 -0.50 0.24
C SER A 23 20.18 -1.74 0.53
N HIS A 24 19.89 -2.05 1.79
CA HIS A 24 19.00 -3.16 2.15
C HIS A 24 17.56 -2.90 1.66
N ILE A 25 17.06 -1.68 1.82
CA ILE A 25 15.75 -1.29 1.28
C ILE A 25 15.72 -1.50 -0.24
N GLN A 26 16.79 -1.14 -0.95
CA GLN A 26 16.89 -1.33 -2.39
C GLN A 26 16.91 -2.81 -2.79
N GLN A 27 17.54 -3.68 -2.00
CA GLN A 27 17.49 -5.14 -2.18
C GLN A 27 16.06 -5.66 -2.02
N LEU A 28 15.31 -5.21 -1.02
CA LEU A 28 13.89 -5.57 -0.87
C LEU A 28 13.07 -5.16 -2.10
N TYR A 29 13.25 -3.94 -2.61
CA TYR A 29 12.58 -3.53 -3.86
C TYR A 29 13.04 -4.33 -5.08
N ALA A 30 14.28 -4.82 -5.13
CA ALA A 30 14.72 -5.69 -6.20
C ALA A 30 13.99 -7.04 -6.18
N LEU A 31 13.82 -7.64 -5.01
CA LEU A 31 13.04 -8.88 -4.83
C LEU A 31 11.56 -8.69 -5.20
N GLU A 32 10.96 -7.54 -4.85
CA GLU A 32 9.58 -7.23 -5.24
C GLU A 32 9.42 -7.01 -6.76
N ARG A 33 10.44 -6.46 -7.42
CA ARG A 33 10.48 -6.37 -8.89
C ARG A 33 10.60 -7.75 -9.52
N GLU A 34 11.50 -8.60 -9.03
CA GLU A 34 11.63 -10.01 -9.47
C GLU A 34 10.27 -10.72 -9.37
N ALA A 35 9.58 -10.60 -8.24
CA ALA A 35 8.27 -11.20 -8.03
C ALA A 35 7.19 -10.68 -8.99
N THR A 36 7.31 -9.43 -9.43
CA THR A 36 6.36 -8.79 -10.37
C THR A 36 6.65 -9.20 -11.80
N GLU A 37 7.91 -9.18 -12.21
CA GLU A 37 8.37 -9.58 -13.56
C GLU A 37 8.07 -11.06 -13.83
N ARG A 38 8.18 -11.92 -12.81
CA ARG A 38 7.83 -13.33 -12.89
C ARG A 38 6.32 -13.60 -12.77
N ALA A 39 5.49 -12.56 -12.63
CA ALA A 39 4.04 -12.66 -12.44
C ALA A 39 3.64 -13.66 -11.32
N LEU A 40 4.38 -13.65 -10.20
CA LEU A 40 4.13 -14.59 -9.11
C LEU A 40 2.74 -14.37 -8.49
N SER A 41 2.06 -15.48 -8.16
CA SER A 41 0.84 -15.43 -7.36
C SER A 41 1.12 -14.87 -5.94
N PRO A 42 0.09 -14.40 -5.21
CA PRO A 42 0.28 -13.96 -3.83
C PRO A 42 0.96 -15.00 -2.94
N GLN A 43 0.65 -16.29 -3.13
CA GLN A 43 1.27 -17.39 -2.38
C GLN A 43 2.74 -17.55 -2.73
N GLN A 44 3.08 -17.55 -4.02
CA GLN A 44 4.48 -17.64 -4.49
C GLN A 44 5.31 -16.43 -4.06
N ARG A 45 4.72 -15.23 -4.07
CA ARG A 45 5.35 -14.01 -3.59
C ARG A 45 5.62 -14.08 -2.09
N CYS A 46 4.68 -14.60 -1.29
CA CYS A 46 4.89 -14.81 0.14
C CYS A 46 6.06 -15.79 0.38
N GLN A 47 6.11 -16.90 -0.37
CA GLN A 47 7.21 -17.86 -0.28
C GLN A 47 8.58 -17.21 -0.59
N LEU A 48 8.67 -16.45 -1.70
CA LEU A 48 9.90 -15.70 -2.05
C LEU A 48 10.32 -14.73 -0.93
N ARG A 49 9.34 -14.06 -0.31
CA ARG A 49 9.59 -13.12 0.79
C ARG A 49 10.13 -13.84 2.02
N LEU A 50 9.58 -15.00 2.38
CA LEU A 50 10.08 -15.81 3.49
C LEU A 50 11.50 -16.31 3.24
N GLU A 51 11.81 -16.73 2.01
CA GLU A 51 13.12 -17.26 1.66
C GLU A 51 14.21 -16.19 1.55
N LYS A 52 13.88 -15.01 0.99
CA LYS A 52 14.88 -13.99 0.63
C LYS A 52 14.69 -12.67 1.35
N SER A 53 13.46 -12.16 1.43
CA SER A 53 13.19 -10.83 2.00
C SER A 53 13.26 -10.82 3.53
N ALA A 54 12.94 -11.93 4.19
CA ALA A 54 12.89 -12.03 5.64
C ALA A 54 14.28 -11.85 6.28
N SER A 55 15.34 -12.43 5.69
CA SER A 55 16.71 -12.23 6.16
C SER A 55 17.13 -10.77 6.00
N VAL A 56 16.94 -10.17 4.82
CA VAL A 56 17.24 -8.75 4.57
C VAL A 56 16.50 -7.85 5.54
N TYR A 57 15.24 -8.17 5.85
CA TYR A 57 14.44 -7.43 6.83
C TYR A 57 15.05 -7.50 8.23
N THR A 58 15.32 -8.71 8.73
CA THR A 58 15.95 -8.94 10.03
C THR A 58 17.31 -8.27 10.13
N ASP A 59 18.17 -8.44 9.12
CA ASP A 59 19.51 -7.86 9.04
C ASP A 59 19.46 -6.32 9.04
N THR A 60 18.44 -5.74 8.38
CA THR A 60 18.21 -4.29 8.43
C THR A 60 17.94 -3.84 9.85
N PHE A 61 17.07 -4.53 10.60
CA PHE A 61 16.74 -4.11 11.96
C PHE A 61 17.85 -4.38 12.97
N ALA A 62 18.61 -5.46 12.80
CA ALA A 62 19.83 -5.71 13.57
C ALA A 62 20.86 -4.59 13.34
N LEU A 63 21.05 -4.14 12.09
CA LEU A 63 21.89 -2.98 11.78
C LEU A 63 21.37 -1.71 12.46
N LEU A 64 20.05 -1.45 12.44
CA LEU A 64 19.47 -0.28 13.11
C LEU A 64 19.71 -0.29 14.63
N GLU A 65 19.63 -1.46 15.27
CA GLU A 65 19.95 -1.64 16.69
C GLU A 65 21.41 -1.33 17.00
N GLN A 66 22.34 -1.81 16.16
CA GLN A 66 23.78 -1.52 16.29
C GLN A 66 24.10 -0.03 16.10
N LEU A 67 23.42 0.63 15.16
CA LEU A 67 23.63 2.05 14.85
C LEU A 67 23.02 2.99 15.90
N LYS A 68 21.91 2.60 16.54
CA LYS A 68 21.18 3.44 17.49
C LYS A 68 22.04 4.08 18.59
N PRO A 69 22.90 3.36 19.34
CA PRO A 69 23.72 3.96 20.39
C PRO A 69 24.80 4.92 19.86
N GLN A 70 25.13 4.86 18.57
CA GLN A 70 26.20 5.64 17.93
C GLN A 70 25.68 6.96 17.29
N VAL A 71 24.39 7.26 17.45
CA VAL A 71 23.72 8.36 16.74
C VAL A 71 22.88 9.16 17.73
N ALA A 72 23.10 10.47 17.80
CA ALA A 72 22.28 11.34 18.63
C ALA A 72 20.81 11.35 18.15
N PRO A 73 19.81 11.19 19.04
CA PRO A 73 18.41 11.00 18.65
C PRO A 73 17.81 12.14 17.81
N LYS A 74 18.29 13.38 18.00
CA LYS A 74 17.75 14.57 17.31
C LYS A 74 18.27 14.73 15.88
N THR A 75 19.31 13.99 15.50
CA THR A 75 19.86 14.02 14.13
C THR A 75 18.86 13.43 13.13
N PRO A 76 18.97 13.76 11.83
CA PRO A 76 18.17 13.13 10.79
C PRO A 76 18.20 11.60 10.83
N LEU A 77 19.40 11.01 11.04
CA LEU A 77 19.59 9.56 11.14
C LEU A 77 18.93 8.99 12.40
N GLY A 78 19.13 9.63 13.56
CA GLY A 78 18.53 9.18 14.83
C GLY A 78 17.00 9.17 14.80
N LYS A 79 16.39 10.19 14.17
CA LYS A 79 14.95 10.24 13.92
C LYS A 79 14.48 9.12 12.98
N ALA A 80 15.23 8.83 11.91
CA ALA A 80 14.90 7.77 10.96
C ALA A 80 14.97 6.38 11.60
N ILE A 81 16.03 6.09 12.37
CA ILE A 81 16.20 4.84 13.12
C ILE A 81 15.04 4.65 14.10
N THR A 82 14.75 5.66 14.92
CA THR A 82 13.68 5.61 15.93
C THR A 82 12.32 5.35 15.27
N TYR A 83 12.04 6.04 14.16
CA TYR A 83 10.80 5.86 13.42
C TYR A 83 10.66 4.43 12.86
N ALA A 84 11.74 3.87 12.30
CA ALA A 84 11.74 2.51 11.76
C ALA A 84 11.53 1.47 12.87
N GLN A 85 12.27 1.58 13.98
CA GLN A 85 12.17 0.67 15.13
C GLN A 85 10.77 0.66 15.75
N ASN A 86 10.17 1.83 15.95
CA ASN A 86 8.78 1.94 16.45
C ASN A 86 7.75 1.30 15.51
N ARG A 87 8.15 0.95 14.29
CA ARG A 87 7.31 0.35 13.25
C ARG A 87 7.83 -1.00 12.78
N TYR A 88 8.63 -1.69 13.59
CA TYR A 88 9.13 -3.04 13.26
C TYR A 88 7.99 -3.99 12.84
N LEU A 89 6.92 -4.09 13.63
CA LEU A 89 5.83 -4.99 13.27
C LEU A 89 5.04 -4.50 12.03
N PRO A 90 4.58 -3.23 11.96
CA PRO A 90 3.90 -2.71 10.77
C PRO A 90 4.71 -2.80 9.46
N LEU A 91 6.02 -2.52 9.50
CA LEU A 91 6.88 -2.58 8.32
C LEU A 91 7.14 -4.02 7.86
N GLY A 92 6.97 -5.01 8.74
CA GLY A 92 7.16 -6.42 8.44
C GLY A 92 5.93 -7.12 7.85
N ARG A 93 4.74 -6.50 7.92
CA ARG A 93 3.47 -7.14 7.49
C ARG A 93 3.46 -7.63 6.04
N PHE A 94 4.25 -7.03 5.15
CA PHE A 94 4.36 -7.50 3.78
C PHE A 94 4.92 -8.93 3.70
N LEU A 95 5.68 -9.40 4.69
CA LEU A 95 6.18 -10.77 4.74
C LEU A 95 5.06 -11.80 4.97
N GLU A 96 3.91 -11.38 5.50
CA GLU A 96 2.82 -12.28 5.92
C GLU A 96 1.78 -12.51 4.80
N ASP A 97 1.54 -11.53 3.93
CA ASP A 97 0.59 -11.64 2.82
C ASP A 97 1.18 -11.08 1.52
N GLY A 98 1.30 -11.93 0.50
CA GLY A 98 1.78 -11.57 -0.84
C GLY A 98 0.95 -10.53 -1.56
N ARG A 99 -0.30 -10.28 -1.13
CA ARG A 99 -1.15 -9.20 -1.65
C ARG A 99 -0.73 -7.83 -1.15
N LEU A 100 -0.03 -7.77 0.00
CA LEU A 100 0.40 -6.51 0.58
C LEU A 100 1.62 -5.98 -0.20
N PRO A 101 1.60 -4.72 -0.63
CA PRO A 101 2.78 -4.07 -1.20
C PRO A 101 3.83 -3.81 -0.10
N LEU A 102 5.10 -3.71 -0.50
CA LEU A 102 6.19 -3.36 0.40
C LEU A 102 6.02 -1.97 1.03
N ASP A 103 5.30 -1.06 0.36
CA ASP A 103 4.93 0.23 0.92
C ASP A 103 3.50 0.66 0.57
N ASN A 104 3.04 1.67 1.30
CA ASN A 104 1.72 2.27 1.17
C ASN A 104 1.66 3.35 0.08
N GLY A 105 2.65 3.49 -0.79
CA GLY A 105 2.74 4.60 -1.75
C GLY A 105 1.57 4.63 -2.75
N GLN A 106 1.03 3.47 -3.13
CA GLN A 106 -0.18 3.40 -3.94
C GLN A 106 -1.39 3.96 -3.18
N VAL A 107 -1.56 3.57 -1.91
CA VAL A 107 -2.66 4.04 -1.06
C VAL A 107 -2.55 5.54 -0.80
N GLU A 108 -1.34 6.05 -0.52
CA GLU A 108 -1.10 7.48 -0.34
C GLU A 108 -1.46 8.28 -1.59
N ARG A 109 -1.14 7.78 -2.78
CA ARG A 109 -1.53 8.43 -4.05
C ARG A 109 -3.06 8.45 -4.23
N LEU A 110 -3.75 7.37 -3.90
CA LEU A 110 -5.22 7.29 -4.01
C LEU A 110 -5.91 8.22 -3.00
N ILE A 111 -5.43 8.28 -1.75
CA ILE A 111 -5.97 9.16 -0.70
C ILE A 111 -5.84 10.64 -1.05
N ARG A 112 -4.84 11.04 -1.85
CA ARG A 112 -4.71 12.44 -2.30
C ARG A 112 -5.94 12.93 -3.06
N LEU A 113 -6.65 12.05 -3.78
CA LEU A 113 -7.89 12.43 -4.47
C LEU A 113 -8.96 12.88 -3.48
N ILE A 114 -9.05 12.23 -2.32
CA ILE A 114 -9.96 12.62 -1.23
C ILE A 114 -9.53 13.97 -0.65
N ALA A 115 -8.22 14.17 -0.43
CA ALA A 115 -7.69 15.43 0.09
C ALA A 115 -7.97 16.61 -0.84
N ILE A 116 -7.81 16.42 -2.16
CA ILE A 116 -8.15 17.42 -3.18
C ILE A 116 -9.66 17.69 -3.16
N GLY A 117 -10.48 16.63 -3.11
CA GLY A 117 -11.93 16.75 -3.00
C GLY A 117 -12.35 17.62 -1.80
N ARG A 118 -11.77 17.40 -0.63
CA ARG A 118 -12.03 18.18 0.59
C ARG A 118 -11.70 19.68 0.45
N ASN A 119 -10.81 20.06 -0.46
CA ASN A 119 -10.57 21.46 -0.77
C ASN A 119 -11.64 22.04 -1.71
N ASN A 120 -12.31 21.21 -2.50
CA ASN A 120 -13.35 21.61 -3.44
C ASN A 120 -14.76 21.60 -2.83
N TYR A 121 -15.03 20.75 -1.84
CA TYR A 121 -16.26 20.78 -1.04
C TYR A 121 -15.91 21.05 0.43
N LEU A 122 -16.26 22.24 0.92
CA LEU A 122 -15.85 22.75 2.24
C LEU A 122 -16.39 21.89 3.41
N PHE A 123 -17.53 21.22 3.21
CA PHE A 123 -18.18 20.36 4.20
C PHE A 123 -18.86 19.15 3.53
N ALA A 124 -19.03 18.07 4.30
CA ALA A 124 -19.85 16.92 3.89
C ALA A 124 -21.36 17.13 4.18
N GLY A 125 -21.76 18.23 4.83
CA GLY A 125 -23.15 18.55 5.16
C GLY A 125 -23.74 17.77 6.35
N SER A 126 -23.34 16.52 6.57
CA SER A 126 -23.63 15.71 7.77
C SER A 126 -22.74 14.47 7.85
N ASP A 127 -22.70 13.79 9.00
CA ASP A 127 -21.96 12.53 9.17
C ASP A 127 -22.46 11.44 8.20
N ALA A 128 -23.78 11.33 8.03
CA ALA A 128 -24.39 10.39 7.10
C ALA A 128 -23.98 10.67 5.65
N ALA A 129 -23.88 11.94 5.26
CA ALA A 129 -23.38 12.32 3.95
C ALA A 129 -21.88 12.04 3.79
N GLY A 130 -21.09 12.23 4.84
CA GLY A 130 -19.68 11.83 4.89
C GLY A 130 -19.50 10.33 4.70
N GLN A 131 -20.32 9.51 5.35
CA GLN A 131 -20.30 8.05 5.20
C GLN A 131 -20.66 7.62 3.78
N ARG A 132 -21.70 8.22 3.17
CA ARG A 132 -22.05 7.96 1.76
C ARG A 132 -20.90 8.33 0.81
N ALA A 133 -20.24 9.45 1.03
CA ALA A 133 -19.07 9.85 0.25
C ALA A 133 -17.92 8.83 0.41
N ALA A 134 -17.66 8.35 1.64
CA ALA A 134 -16.65 7.33 1.90
C ALA A 134 -16.93 6.01 1.15
N HIS A 135 -18.20 5.58 1.09
CA HIS A 135 -18.59 4.41 0.30
C HIS A 135 -18.34 4.62 -1.20
N ALA A 136 -18.74 5.78 -1.75
CA ALA A 136 -18.50 6.11 -3.15
C ALA A 136 -17.00 6.15 -3.48
N TYR A 137 -16.18 6.82 -2.64
CA TYR A 137 -14.73 6.84 -2.80
C TYR A 137 -14.13 5.43 -2.73
N THR A 138 -14.59 4.58 -1.83
CA THR A 138 -14.08 3.22 -1.70
C THR A 138 -14.28 2.43 -3.00
N LEU A 139 -15.45 2.52 -3.62
CA LEU A 139 -15.75 1.84 -4.89
C LEU A 139 -14.90 2.40 -6.04
N VAL A 140 -14.86 3.73 -6.19
CA VAL A 140 -14.13 4.39 -7.28
C VAL A 140 -12.61 4.18 -7.16
N LEU A 141 -12.05 4.34 -5.95
CA LEU A 141 -10.62 4.12 -5.71
C LEU A 141 -10.23 2.64 -5.86
N SER A 142 -11.15 1.71 -5.56
CA SER A 142 -10.95 0.29 -5.85
C SER A 142 -10.85 0.05 -7.36
N CYS A 143 -11.66 0.75 -8.16
CA CYS A 143 -11.58 0.68 -9.62
C CYS A 143 -10.20 1.17 -10.12
N TYR A 144 -9.75 2.34 -9.65
CA TYR A 144 -8.42 2.84 -10.01
C TYR A 144 -7.29 1.91 -9.56
N ARG A 145 -7.41 1.29 -8.38
CA ARG A 145 -6.44 0.30 -7.89
C ARG A 145 -6.33 -0.91 -8.83
N LEU A 146 -7.45 -1.34 -9.39
CA LEU A 146 -7.55 -2.49 -10.30
C LEU A 146 -7.26 -2.13 -11.77
N GLY A 147 -7.07 -0.85 -12.09
CA GLY A 147 -6.83 -0.38 -13.46
C GLY A 147 -8.07 -0.47 -14.36
N MET A 148 -9.27 -0.45 -13.78
CA MET A 148 -10.54 -0.49 -14.52
C MET A 148 -11.18 0.89 -14.62
N ASP A 149 -11.98 1.13 -15.67
CA ASP A 149 -12.78 2.34 -15.79
C ASP A 149 -13.90 2.36 -14.74
N PRO A 150 -13.89 3.30 -13.76
CA PRO A 150 -14.95 3.40 -12.77
C PRO A 150 -16.32 3.67 -13.39
N TRP A 151 -16.37 4.34 -14.55
CA TRP A 151 -17.64 4.69 -15.17
C TRP A 151 -18.30 3.49 -15.84
N ALA A 152 -17.54 2.65 -16.54
CA ALA A 152 -18.01 1.35 -17.02
C ALA A 152 -18.56 0.48 -15.88
N TYR A 153 -17.81 0.37 -14.77
CA TYR A 153 -18.22 -0.38 -13.59
C TYR A 153 -19.55 0.15 -13.01
N LEU A 154 -19.64 1.45 -12.73
CA LEU A 154 -20.84 2.05 -12.12
C LEU A 154 -22.08 1.92 -13.02
N ARG A 155 -21.91 2.07 -14.34
CA ARG A 155 -23.01 1.96 -15.32
C ARG A 155 -23.62 0.56 -15.36
N ASP A 156 -22.81 -0.47 -15.15
CA ASP A 156 -23.29 -1.85 -15.12
C ASP A 156 -23.83 -2.24 -13.73
N VAL A 157 -23.18 -1.80 -12.64
CA VAL A 157 -23.54 -2.21 -11.28
C VAL A 157 -24.75 -1.47 -10.72
N LEU A 158 -24.87 -0.15 -10.92
CA LEU A 158 -25.96 0.63 -10.31
C LEU A 158 -27.37 0.16 -10.74
N PRO A 159 -27.64 -0.15 -12.03
CA PRO A 159 -28.93 -0.71 -12.43
C PRO A 159 -29.23 -2.07 -11.78
N LYS A 160 -28.22 -2.94 -11.62
CA LYS A 160 -28.37 -4.24 -10.97
C LYS A 160 -28.73 -4.12 -9.49
N LEU A 161 -28.18 -3.11 -8.80
CA LEU A 161 -28.53 -2.80 -7.40
C LEU A 161 -29.95 -2.26 -7.23
N GLY A 162 -30.47 -1.56 -8.24
CA GLY A 162 -31.85 -1.06 -8.25
C GLY A 162 -32.89 -2.09 -8.67
N ASP A 163 -32.47 -3.22 -9.26
CA ASP A 163 -33.36 -4.30 -9.69
C ASP A 163 -33.68 -5.24 -8.52
N THR A 164 -34.94 -5.29 -8.11
CA THR A 164 -35.43 -6.15 -7.03
C THR A 164 -35.28 -7.64 -7.34
N ARG A 165 -35.04 -8.01 -8.60
CA ARG A 165 -34.79 -9.39 -9.03
C ARG A 165 -33.34 -9.81 -8.82
N PHE A 166 -32.41 -8.88 -8.59
CA PHE A 166 -31.02 -9.25 -8.30
C PHE A 166 -30.93 -9.78 -6.85
N PRO A 167 -30.53 -11.03 -6.65
CA PRO A 167 -30.56 -11.63 -5.32
C PRO A 167 -29.47 -11.05 -4.43
N ALA A 168 -29.83 -10.66 -3.21
CA ALA A 168 -28.91 -10.08 -2.23
C ALA A 168 -27.68 -10.99 -1.95
N ALA A 169 -27.87 -12.31 -2.03
CA ALA A 169 -26.80 -13.30 -1.88
C ALA A 169 -25.67 -13.15 -2.92
N ARG A 170 -25.95 -12.53 -4.08
CA ARG A 170 -25.00 -12.33 -5.18
C ARG A 170 -24.35 -10.94 -5.17
N LEU A 171 -24.60 -10.11 -4.14
CA LEU A 171 -24.01 -8.76 -4.07
C LEU A 171 -22.47 -8.76 -4.12
N ALA A 172 -21.84 -9.81 -3.59
CA ALA A 172 -20.39 -9.97 -3.64
C ALA A 172 -19.84 -10.01 -5.07
N GLU A 173 -20.63 -10.48 -6.04
CA GLU A 173 -20.27 -10.51 -7.47
C GLU A 173 -20.18 -9.11 -8.08
N LEU A 174 -20.89 -8.14 -7.50
CA LEU A 174 -20.89 -6.76 -7.95
C LEU A 174 -19.70 -5.96 -7.40
N LEU A 175 -18.88 -6.52 -6.51
CA LEU A 175 -17.68 -5.85 -6.02
C LEU A 175 -16.67 -5.65 -7.17
N PRO A 176 -15.86 -4.57 -7.17
CA PRO A 176 -14.98 -4.24 -8.30
C PRO A 176 -14.05 -5.38 -8.74
N GLU A 177 -13.53 -6.17 -7.79
CA GLU A 177 -12.65 -7.30 -8.11
C GLU A 177 -13.38 -8.47 -8.79
N ALA A 178 -14.54 -8.86 -8.25
CA ALA A 178 -15.36 -9.93 -8.82
C ALA A 178 -15.92 -9.52 -10.19
N TRP A 179 -16.39 -8.28 -10.31
CA TRP A 179 -16.85 -7.72 -11.57
C TRP A 179 -15.75 -7.76 -12.64
N LEU A 180 -14.52 -7.36 -12.29
CA LEU A 180 -13.39 -7.38 -13.24
C LEU A 180 -13.06 -8.81 -13.69
N GLN A 181 -13.12 -9.79 -12.78
CA GLN A 181 -12.91 -11.20 -13.12
C GLN A 181 -13.97 -11.70 -14.10
N GLN A 182 -15.24 -11.34 -13.91
CA GLN A 182 -16.32 -11.70 -14.83
C GLN A 182 -16.12 -11.10 -16.22
N GLN A 183 -15.73 -9.81 -16.31
CA GLN A 183 -15.45 -9.17 -17.60
C GLN A 183 -14.30 -9.85 -18.33
N ARG A 184 -13.25 -10.29 -17.61
CA ARG A 184 -12.12 -11.02 -18.19
C ARG A 184 -12.46 -12.42 -18.68
N GLN A 185 -13.52 -13.04 -18.15
CA GLN A 185 -13.99 -14.36 -18.59
C GLN A 185 -14.92 -14.28 -19.81
N GLN A 186 -15.42 -13.09 -20.13
CA GLN A 186 -16.33 -12.82 -21.25
C GLN A 186 -15.60 -12.32 -22.53
N MET A 187 -14.31 -12.04 -22.44
CA MET A 187 -13.43 -11.72 -23.56
C MET A 187 -12.61 -12.95 -23.97
#